data_AF-A0A6I7PWF8-F1
#
_entry.id   AF-A0A6I7PWF8-F1
#
_cell.length_a   1.000
_cell.length_b   1.000
_cell.length_c   1.000
_cell.angle_alpha   90.00
_cell.angle_beta   90.00
_cell.angle_gamma   90.00
#
_symmetry.space_group_name_H-M   'P 1'
#
loop_
_entity.id
_entity.type
_entity.pdbx_description
1 polymer ?
#
loop_
_entity_poly.entity_id
_entity_poly.type
_entity_poly.pdbx_seq_one_letter_code
_entity_poly.pdbx_strand_id
1 'polypeptide(L)'
;MQLRFACEDTGAEYVSRKGWQQATLSRCPLHPQGGCRFARHGTYARVSPPGTLITRDYCPDGHRTFSLLPDCYAARLSGQLSEVEAVVRAVEQAPSQAAACVGLRLDIELPGVQRFVTRRVQAVHQALVVLKGLVPERFGRCGPTLLAFALVLGVSGVLVALRGLAEPWLQQLPTPLGFSPRRQPGGGRDRARQHRAGADPPGLMA
;
A
#
# COMPACT_ATOMS: atom_id res chain seq x y z
N MET A 1 -5.07 -6.84 -9.35
CA MET A 1 -5.69 -5.62 -8.81
C MET A 1 -5.81 -5.76 -7.31
N GLN A 2 -5.60 -4.70 -6.54
CA GLN A 2 -5.80 -4.73 -5.09
C GLN A 2 -7.09 -3.99 -4.76
N LEU A 3 -7.89 -4.55 -3.86
CA LEU A 3 -9.16 -4.00 -3.39
C LEU A 3 -9.11 -3.88 -1.87
N ARG A 4 -9.96 -3.01 -1.33
CA ARG A 4 -10.11 -2.83 0.11
C ARG A 4 -10.85 -4.03 0.70
N PHE A 5 -10.35 -4.52 1.83
CA PHE A 5 -11.10 -5.33 2.77
C PHE A 5 -11.28 -4.50 4.04
N ALA A 6 -12.51 -4.03 4.25
CA ALA A 6 -12.83 -3.24 5.43
C ALA A 6 -12.67 -4.13 6.67
N CYS A 7 -11.78 -3.73 7.57
CA CYS A 7 -11.45 -4.50 8.77
C CYS A 7 -10.90 -3.56 9.84
N GLU A 8 -11.41 -3.69 11.06
CA GLU A 8 -10.98 -2.88 12.21
C GLU A 8 -9.79 -3.52 12.96
N ASP A 9 -9.42 -4.75 12.61
CA ASP A 9 -8.32 -5.46 13.23
C ASP A 9 -6.98 -4.73 13.00
N THR A 10 -6.14 -4.71 14.03
CA THR A 10 -4.69 -4.55 13.85
C THR A 10 -4.11 -5.72 13.05
N GLY A 11 -2.91 -5.57 12.50
CA GLY A 11 -2.26 -6.66 11.77
C GLY A 11 -2.05 -7.92 12.62
N ALA A 12 -1.79 -7.76 13.92
CA ALA A 12 -1.67 -8.90 14.84
C ALA A 12 -3.01 -9.60 15.06
N GLU A 13 -4.08 -8.85 15.28
CA GLU A 13 -5.44 -9.40 15.42
C GLU A 13 -5.87 -10.10 14.13
N TYR A 14 -5.65 -9.46 12.97
CA TYR A 14 -5.94 -10.03 11.65
C TYR A 14 -5.24 -11.38 11.45
N VAL A 15 -3.97 -11.50 11.85
CA VAL A 15 -3.24 -12.77 11.79
C VAL A 15 -3.81 -13.79 12.76
N SER A 16 -4.00 -13.41 14.02
CA SER A 16 -4.49 -14.31 15.08
C SER A 16 -5.86 -14.93 14.76
N ARG A 17 -6.75 -14.13 14.15
CA ARG A 17 -8.10 -14.52 13.76
C ARG A 17 -8.18 -15.16 12.38
N LYS A 18 -7.04 -15.29 11.69
CA LYS A 18 -6.97 -15.73 10.29
C LYS A 18 -7.92 -14.92 9.39
N GLY A 19 -7.91 -13.60 9.51
CA GLY A 19 -8.88 -12.69 8.87
C GLY A 19 -9.00 -12.86 7.35
N TRP A 20 -8.00 -13.42 6.67
CA TRP A 20 -8.08 -13.82 5.26
C TRP A 20 -9.18 -14.85 4.98
N GLN A 21 -9.57 -15.66 5.95
CA GLN A 21 -10.67 -16.61 5.79
C GLN A 21 -12.02 -15.88 5.63
N GLN A 22 -12.16 -14.69 6.22
CA GLN A 22 -13.36 -13.86 6.18
C GLN A 22 -13.36 -12.88 5.00
N ALA A 23 -12.18 -12.52 4.48
CA ALA A 23 -12.07 -11.69 3.28
C ALA A 23 -12.61 -12.45 2.06
N THR A 24 -13.77 -12.04 1.55
CA THR A 24 -14.45 -12.64 0.39
C THR A 24 -15.05 -11.58 -0.52
N LEU A 25 -15.15 -11.88 -1.82
CA LEU A 25 -15.93 -11.11 -2.78
C LEU A 25 -17.15 -11.94 -3.21
N SER A 26 -18.35 -11.41 -3.01
CA SER A 26 -19.59 -12.09 -3.39
C SER A 26 -19.81 -12.13 -4.90
N ARG A 27 -19.21 -11.18 -5.64
CA ARG A 27 -19.34 -11.05 -7.10
C ARG A 27 -18.04 -10.61 -7.74
N CYS A 28 -17.89 -10.92 -9.02
CA CYS A 28 -16.77 -10.47 -9.80
C CYS A 28 -16.80 -8.94 -9.97
N PRO A 29 -15.72 -8.22 -9.63
CA PRO A 29 -15.65 -6.77 -9.84
C PRO A 29 -15.71 -6.33 -11.31
N LEU A 30 -15.43 -7.24 -12.27
CA LEU A 30 -15.52 -6.95 -13.71
C LEU A 30 -16.87 -7.34 -14.31
N HIS A 31 -17.56 -8.30 -13.68
CA HIS A 31 -18.84 -8.82 -14.16
C HIS A 31 -19.84 -8.83 -13.00
N PRO A 32 -20.34 -7.66 -12.56
CA PRO A 32 -21.18 -7.53 -11.36
C PRO A 32 -22.55 -8.22 -11.50
N GLN A 33 -22.97 -8.48 -12.73
CA GLN A 33 -24.19 -9.24 -13.06
C GLN A 33 -23.97 -10.76 -13.06
N GLY A 34 -22.72 -11.22 -12.92
CA GLY A 34 -22.37 -12.65 -13.00
C GLY A 34 -22.02 -13.09 -14.42
N GLY A 35 -22.17 -14.39 -14.69
CA GLY A 35 -21.88 -15.01 -16.00
C GLY A 35 -20.41 -15.35 -16.25
N CYS A 36 -19.52 -15.00 -15.33
CA CYS A 36 -18.11 -15.35 -15.39
C CYS A 36 -17.73 -16.44 -14.38
N ARG A 37 -16.59 -17.10 -14.61
CA ARG A 37 -16.05 -18.16 -13.75
C ARG A 37 -15.26 -17.62 -12.56
N PHE A 38 -15.73 -16.53 -11.96
CA PHE A 38 -15.05 -15.88 -10.84
C PHE A 38 -15.04 -16.77 -9.60
N ALA A 39 -13.85 -17.00 -9.04
CA ALA A 39 -13.69 -17.91 -7.90
C ALA A 39 -12.49 -17.52 -7.03
N ARG A 40 -12.48 -18.06 -5.82
CA ARG A 40 -11.34 -17.95 -4.91
C ARG A 40 -10.11 -18.64 -5.51
N HIS A 41 -8.97 -17.96 -5.46
CA HIS A 41 -7.70 -18.38 -6.05
C HIS A 41 -6.61 -18.65 -4.99
N GLY A 42 -6.96 -18.54 -3.71
CA GLY A 42 -6.08 -18.80 -2.57
C GLY A 42 -5.61 -17.53 -1.88
N THR A 43 -4.37 -17.53 -1.38
CA THR A 43 -3.77 -16.41 -0.65
C THR A 43 -2.35 -16.13 -1.13
N TYR A 44 -1.79 -14.97 -0.76
CA TYR A 44 -0.34 -14.74 -0.79
C TYR A 44 0.13 -14.19 0.56
N ALA A 45 1.38 -14.46 0.92
CA ALA A 45 1.96 -14.01 2.18
C ALA A 45 2.50 -12.58 2.11
N ARG A 46 2.43 -11.86 3.24
CA ARG A 46 3.20 -10.62 3.44
C ARG A 46 4.28 -10.82 4.49
N VAL A 47 5.34 -10.02 4.38
CA VAL A 47 6.54 -10.12 5.22
C VAL A 47 6.25 -9.76 6.68
N SER A 48 5.42 -8.75 6.92
CA SER A 48 5.12 -8.26 8.27
C SER A 48 3.65 -7.88 8.43
N PRO A 49 3.01 -8.26 9.57
CA PRO A 49 3.53 -9.21 10.56
C PRO A 49 3.70 -10.64 9.99
N PRO A 50 4.60 -11.47 10.56
CA PRO A 50 4.73 -12.87 10.16
C PRO A 50 3.40 -13.63 10.23
N GLY A 51 3.18 -14.55 9.30
CA GLY A 51 1.91 -15.28 9.19
C GLY A 51 0.78 -14.52 8.49
N THR A 52 1.02 -13.28 8.04
CA THR A 52 0.04 -12.53 7.25
C THR A 52 -0.24 -13.23 5.92
N LEU A 53 -1.51 -13.56 5.68
CA LEU A 53 -2.01 -13.99 4.38
C LEU A 53 -3.06 -13.01 3.85
N ILE A 54 -3.07 -12.80 2.54
CA ILE A 54 -4.00 -11.92 1.84
C ILE A 54 -4.78 -12.72 0.81
N THR A 55 -6.11 -12.67 0.89
CA THR A 55 -7.00 -13.41 -0.02
C THR A 55 -6.88 -12.93 -1.45
N ARG A 56 -6.92 -13.88 -2.36
CA ARG A 56 -6.97 -13.68 -3.81
C ARG A 56 -8.18 -14.38 -4.41
N ASP A 57 -8.85 -13.66 -5.28
CA ASP A 57 -9.87 -14.19 -6.18
C ASP A 57 -9.43 -13.97 -7.62
N TYR A 58 -9.89 -14.81 -8.54
CA TYR A 58 -9.50 -14.76 -9.94
C TYR A 58 -10.75 -14.81 -10.84
N CYS A 59 -10.79 -13.91 -11.81
CA CYS A 59 -11.73 -13.97 -12.91
C CYS A 59 -10.98 -14.48 -14.16
N PRO A 60 -11.25 -15.72 -14.62
CA PRO A 60 -10.68 -16.25 -15.85
C PRO A 60 -11.04 -15.38 -17.06
N ASP A 61 -12.32 -15.02 -17.19
CA ASP A 61 -12.82 -14.34 -18.39
C ASP A 61 -12.31 -12.89 -18.49
N GLY A 62 -12.13 -12.22 -17.36
CA GLY A 62 -11.48 -10.91 -17.28
C GLY A 62 -9.96 -10.96 -17.15
N HIS A 63 -9.37 -12.16 -17.14
CA HIS A 63 -7.94 -12.44 -16.94
C HIS A 63 -7.32 -11.61 -15.79
N ARG A 64 -8.00 -11.55 -14.64
CA ARG A 64 -7.61 -10.64 -13.55
C ARG A 64 -7.75 -11.27 -12.17
N THR A 65 -6.68 -11.14 -11.39
CA THR A 65 -6.67 -11.46 -9.96
C THR A 65 -7.02 -10.23 -9.13
N PHE A 66 -7.83 -10.42 -8.09
CA PHE A 66 -8.20 -9.43 -7.10
C PHE A 66 -7.62 -9.84 -5.75
N SER A 67 -6.89 -8.95 -5.11
CA SER A 67 -6.31 -9.18 -3.78
C SER A 67 -6.98 -8.28 -2.76
N LEU A 68 -7.53 -8.85 -1.70
CA LEU A 68 -8.29 -8.15 -0.67
C LEU A 68 -7.38 -7.67 0.47
N LEU A 69 -6.92 -6.42 0.41
CA LEU A 69 -6.02 -5.85 1.43
C LEU A 69 -6.81 -5.31 2.63
N PRO A 70 -6.55 -5.80 3.85
CA PRO A 70 -7.17 -5.25 5.05
C PRO A 70 -6.75 -3.80 5.31
N ASP A 71 -7.63 -3.02 5.92
CA ASP A 71 -7.40 -1.59 6.16
C ASP A 71 -6.14 -1.30 6.98
N CYS A 72 -5.74 -2.18 7.89
CA CYS A 72 -4.52 -2.01 8.67
C CYS A 72 -3.21 -2.10 7.86
N TYR A 73 -3.19 -2.65 6.64
CA TYR A 73 -1.93 -2.88 5.89
C TYR A 73 -1.56 -1.78 4.90
N ALA A 74 -0.29 -1.39 4.83
CA ALA A 74 0.13 -0.40 3.83
C ALA A 74 0.07 -0.98 2.40
N ALA A 75 -0.56 -0.24 1.48
CA ALA A 75 -0.59 -0.61 0.07
C ALA A 75 0.80 -0.35 -0.54
N ARG A 76 1.36 -1.36 -1.23
CA ARG A 76 2.66 -1.30 -1.92
C ARG A 76 3.88 -0.93 -1.05
N LEU A 77 3.71 -0.86 0.27
CA LEU A 77 4.80 -0.81 1.24
C LEU A 77 4.73 -2.05 2.14
N SER A 78 5.89 -2.44 2.70
CA SER A 78 5.95 -3.45 3.75
C SER A 78 5.39 -2.89 5.05
N GLY A 79 4.66 -3.73 5.78
CA GLY A 79 4.12 -3.41 7.09
C GLY A 79 2.72 -2.81 7.09
N GLN A 80 2.35 -2.28 8.24
CA GLN A 80 1.04 -1.72 8.55
C GLN A 80 0.98 -0.21 8.29
N LEU A 81 -0.22 0.33 8.13
CA LEU A 81 -0.43 1.78 8.08
C LEU A 81 -0.02 2.44 9.39
N SER A 82 -0.29 1.83 10.54
CA SER A 82 0.14 2.33 11.86
C SER A 82 1.66 2.43 11.99
N GLU A 83 2.40 1.45 11.49
CA GLU A 83 3.87 1.45 11.47
C GLU A 83 4.42 2.55 10.55
N VAL A 84 3.81 2.73 9.37
CA VAL A 84 4.16 3.83 8.46
C VAL A 84 3.85 5.17 9.11
N GLU A 85 2.71 5.30 9.78
CA GLU A 85 2.30 6.50 10.47
C GLU A 85 3.26 6.89 11.58
N ALA A 86 3.65 5.94 12.43
CA ALA A 86 4.60 6.14 13.52
C ALA A 86 5.94 6.69 13.01
N VAL A 87 6.46 6.15 11.91
CA VAL A 87 7.70 6.64 11.27
C VAL A 87 7.54 8.09 10.81
N VAL A 88 6.45 8.42 10.14
CA VAL A 88 6.25 9.78 9.60
C VAL A 88 5.98 10.78 10.72
N ARG A 89 5.21 10.40 11.76
CA ARG A 89 5.01 11.25 12.95
C ARG A 89 6.32 11.55 13.67
N ALA A 90 7.18 10.55 13.84
CA ALA A 90 8.50 10.76 14.45
C ALA A 90 9.33 11.79 13.67
N VAL A 91 9.25 11.78 12.34
CA VAL A 91 9.91 12.78 11.49
C VAL A 91 9.26 14.16 11.61
N GLU A 92 7.93 14.24 11.58
CA GLU A 92 7.19 15.51 11.70
C GLU A 92 7.41 16.20 13.06
N GLN A 93 7.73 15.45 14.11
CA GLN A 93 7.98 15.96 15.46
C GLN A 93 9.46 16.19 15.77
N ALA A 94 10.38 15.69 14.94
CA ALA A 94 11.81 15.85 15.17
C ALA A 94 12.32 17.21 14.66
N PRO A 95 13.40 17.75 15.26
CA PRO A 95 14.06 18.96 14.75
C PRO A 95 14.59 18.79 13.32
N SER A 96 14.90 17.55 12.92
CA SER A 96 15.27 17.20 11.55
C SER A 96 14.98 15.73 11.27
N GLN A 97 14.86 15.38 9.98
CA GLN A 97 14.74 13.98 9.58
C GLN A 97 15.97 13.16 9.98
N ALA A 98 17.17 13.76 9.95
CA ALA A 98 18.40 13.09 10.40
C ALA A 98 18.32 12.72 11.88
N ALA A 99 17.82 13.63 12.73
CA ALA A 99 17.60 13.35 14.16
C ALA A 99 16.58 12.23 14.37
N ALA A 100 15.49 12.20 13.60
CA ALA A 100 14.51 11.11 13.67
C ALA A 100 15.11 9.76 13.27
N CYS A 101 15.99 9.72 12.27
CA CYS A 101 16.57 8.46 11.77
C CYS A 101 17.39 7.71 12.83
N VAL A 102 18.02 8.41 13.78
CA VAL A 102 18.86 7.79 14.82
C VAL A 102 18.09 6.76 15.65
N GLY A 103 16.79 7.00 15.91
CA GLY A 103 15.97 6.12 16.75
C GLY A 103 15.04 5.15 16.01
N LEU A 104 14.95 5.23 14.68
CA LEU A 104 13.85 4.57 13.94
C LEU A 104 14.12 3.14 13.52
N ARG A 105 15.36 2.78 13.16
CA ARG A 105 15.76 1.42 12.73
C ARG A 105 17.24 1.17 12.96
N LEU A 106 17.58 0.39 13.99
CA LEU A 106 18.96 0.09 14.37
C LEU A 106 19.55 -1.13 13.64
N ASP A 107 18.72 -1.87 12.90
CA ASP A 107 19.08 -3.11 12.19
C ASP A 107 19.73 -2.87 10.82
N ILE A 108 19.79 -1.62 10.36
CA ILE A 108 20.39 -1.25 9.08
C ILE A 108 21.24 0.01 9.22
N GLU A 109 22.23 0.17 8.35
CA GLU A 109 23.07 1.35 8.34
C GLU A 109 22.29 2.64 8.06
N LEU A 110 22.78 3.76 8.60
CA LEU A 110 22.14 5.07 8.53
C LEU A 110 21.70 5.50 7.11
N PRO A 111 22.49 5.33 6.04
CA PRO A 111 22.02 5.66 4.68
C PRO A 111 20.81 4.81 4.25
N GLY A 112 20.73 3.56 4.71
CA GLY A 112 19.57 2.71 4.53
C GLY A 112 18.35 3.24 5.28
N VAL A 113 18.52 3.67 6.54
CA VAL A 113 17.43 4.23 7.37
C VAL A 113 16.89 5.50 6.72
N GLN A 114 17.77 6.41 6.30
CA GLN A 114 17.37 7.64 5.64
C GLN A 114 16.56 7.37 4.37
N ARG A 115 16.98 6.44 3.50
CA ARG A 115 16.20 6.06 2.32
C ARG A 115 14.85 5.45 2.68
N PHE A 116 14.81 4.60 3.70
CA PHE A 116 13.58 3.97 4.20
C PHE A 116 12.58 5.03 4.71
N VAL A 117 13.06 5.99 5.48
CA VAL A 117 12.27 7.10 6.05
C VAL A 117 11.79 8.03 4.95
N THR A 118 12.70 8.53 4.09
CA THR A 118 12.37 9.44 2.99
C THR A 118 11.26 8.87 2.10
N ARG A 119 11.33 7.58 1.75
CA ARG A 119 10.31 6.94 0.91
C ARG A 119 8.92 6.94 1.56
N ARG A 120 8.85 6.71 2.88
CA ARG A 120 7.58 6.69 3.63
C ARG A 120 7.01 8.08 3.80
N VAL A 121 7.84 9.04 4.20
CA VAL A 121 7.44 10.45 4.35
C VAL A 121 6.91 10.99 3.02
N GLN A 122 7.65 10.81 1.93
CA GLN A 122 7.21 11.25 0.60
C GLN A 122 5.90 10.60 0.17
N ALA A 123 5.74 9.29 0.37
CA ALA A 123 4.52 8.58 -0.01
C ALA A 123 3.30 9.09 0.78
N VAL A 124 3.44 9.25 2.10
CA VAL A 124 2.37 9.76 2.95
C VAL A 124 2.01 11.20 2.57
N HIS A 125 2.98 12.12 2.51
CA HIS A 125 2.71 13.51 2.19
C HIS A 125 2.10 13.68 0.80
N GLN A 126 2.53 12.89 -0.20
CA GLN A 126 1.89 12.86 -1.53
C GLN A 126 0.43 12.42 -1.45
N ALA A 127 0.12 11.37 -0.67
CA ALA A 127 -1.26 10.93 -0.48
C ALA A 127 -2.12 12.00 0.22
N LEU A 128 -1.56 12.68 1.23
CA LEU A 128 -2.24 13.76 1.93
C LEU A 128 -2.53 14.95 1.01
N VAL A 129 -1.57 15.35 0.16
CA VAL A 129 -1.79 16.40 -0.85
C VAL A 129 -2.94 16.05 -1.78
N VAL A 130 -2.99 14.82 -2.29
CA VAL A 130 -4.07 14.38 -3.18
C VAL A 130 -5.42 14.40 -2.43
N LEU A 131 -5.46 13.92 -1.18
CA LEU A 131 -6.69 13.93 -0.38
C LEU A 131 -7.21 15.33 -0.09
N LYS A 132 -6.33 16.32 0.13
CA LYS A 132 -6.73 17.72 0.26
C LYS A 132 -7.47 18.22 -0.98
N GLY A 133 -7.06 17.77 -2.17
CA GLY A 133 -7.72 18.13 -3.43
C GLY A 133 -9.01 17.35 -3.68
N LEU A 134 -9.11 16.11 -3.21
CA LEU A 134 -10.31 15.27 -3.39
C LEU A 134 -11.44 15.63 -2.43
N VAL A 135 -11.11 16.11 -1.22
CA VAL A 135 -12.07 16.41 -0.14
C VAL A 135 -11.78 17.82 0.43
N PRO A 136 -11.82 18.87 -0.40
CA PRO A 136 -11.40 20.22 -0.03
C PRO A 136 -12.28 20.86 1.05
N GLU A 137 -13.56 20.49 1.13
CA GLU A 137 -14.50 20.93 2.15
C GLU A 137 -14.05 20.55 3.57
N ARG A 138 -13.34 19.42 3.70
CA ARG A 138 -12.82 18.95 4.99
C ARG A 138 -11.35 19.31 5.19
N PHE A 139 -10.51 19.15 4.16
CA PHE A 139 -9.05 19.25 4.30
C PHE A 139 -8.43 20.44 3.57
N GLY A 140 -9.19 21.31 2.91
CA GLY A 140 -8.64 22.41 2.09
C GLY A 140 -7.64 23.28 2.85
N ARG A 141 -7.98 23.66 4.08
CA ARG A 141 -7.12 24.49 4.96
C ARG A 141 -6.03 23.72 5.72
N CYS A 142 -6.00 22.40 5.60
CA CYS A 142 -5.31 21.52 6.54
C CYS A 142 -3.77 21.46 6.46
N GLY A 143 -3.00 21.91 5.48
CA GLY A 143 -1.58 21.46 5.39
C GLY A 143 -1.39 19.92 5.22
N PRO A 144 -0.39 19.45 4.45
CA PRO A 144 -0.27 18.04 4.09
C PRO A 144 0.58 17.22 5.09
N THR A 145 0.29 17.31 6.38
CA THR A 145 1.00 16.58 7.45
C THR A 145 0.07 15.67 8.25
N LEU A 146 0.59 14.59 8.82
CA LEU A 146 -0.21 13.70 9.66
C LEU A 146 -0.71 14.42 10.91
N LEU A 147 0.12 15.27 11.52
CA LEU A 147 -0.30 16.07 12.69
C LEU A 147 -1.51 16.96 12.38
N ALA A 148 -1.51 17.66 11.25
CA ALA A 148 -2.63 18.54 10.91
C ALA A 148 -3.90 17.75 10.56
N PHE A 149 -3.76 16.63 9.84
CA PHE A 149 -4.88 15.73 9.56
C PHE A 149 -5.44 15.10 10.84
N ALA A 150 -4.58 14.76 11.81
CA ALA A 150 -5.01 14.25 13.12
C ALA A 150 -5.92 15.25 13.85
N LEU A 151 -5.56 16.54 13.83
CA LEU A 151 -6.36 17.59 14.45
C LEU A 151 -7.73 17.73 13.79
N VAL A 152 -7.79 17.67 12.45
CA VAL A 152 -9.06 17.77 11.70
C VAL A 152 -9.95 16.54 11.91
N LEU A 153 -9.35 15.34 12.01
CA LEU A 153 -10.09 14.09 12.17
C LEU A 153 -10.47 13.79 13.62
N GLY A 154 -9.74 14.32 14.60
CA GLY A 154 -9.91 13.98 16.01
C GLY A 154 -9.47 12.55 16.35
N VAL A 155 -8.54 11.96 15.58
CA VAL A 155 -8.10 10.57 15.75
C VAL A 155 -6.58 10.45 15.84
N SER A 156 -6.12 9.41 16.54
CA SER A 156 -4.71 9.03 16.60
C SER A 156 -4.27 8.21 15.38
N GLY A 157 -5.10 7.29 14.88
CA GLY A 157 -4.83 6.46 13.70
C GLY A 157 -5.27 7.10 12.39
N VAL A 158 -4.53 8.11 11.93
CA VAL A 158 -4.89 8.95 10.79
C VAL A 158 -4.94 8.17 9.49
N LEU A 159 -3.92 7.36 9.18
CA LEU A 159 -3.83 6.69 7.88
C LEU A 159 -4.92 5.63 7.70
N VAL A 160 -5.27 4.88 8.75
CA VAL A 160 -6.36 3.90 8.70
C VAL A 160 -7.70 4.62 8.52
N ALA A 161 -7.95 5.67 9.29
CA ALA A 161 -9.16 6.49 9.15
C ALA A 161 -9.29 7.10 7.74
N LEU A 162 -8.19 7.63 7.21
CA LEU A 162 -8.15 8.19 5.86
C LEU A 162 -8.39 7.14 4.78
N ARG A 163 -7.95 5.88 4.96
CA ARG A 163 -8.27 4.83 3.99
C ARG A 163 -9.77 4.56 3.92
N GLY A 164 -10.45 4.54 5.06
CA GLY A 164 -11.91 4.40 5.11
C GLY A 164 -12.62 5.57 4.41
N LEU A 165 -12.23 6.81 4.76
CA LEU A 165 -12.79 8.02 4.13
C LEU A 165 -12.50 8.10 2.63
N ALA A 166 -11.35 7.58 2.19
CA ALA A 166 -10.93 7.62 0.81
C ALA A 166 -11.41 6.43 -0.04
N GLU A 167 -12.26 5.56 0.51
CA GLU A 167 -12.76 4.35 -0.14
C GLU A 167 -13.14 4.54 -1.63
N PRO A 168 -13.92 5.57 -2.01
CA PRO A 168 -14.32 5.77 -3.40
C PRO A 168 -13.14 6.00 -4.36
N TRP A 169 -12.02 6.50 -3.84
CA TRP A 169 -10.86 6.92 -4.64
C TRP A 169 -9.65 6.01 -4.49
N LEU A 170 -9.72 4.90 -3.73
CA LEU A 170 -8.53 4.09 -3.42
C LEU A 170 -7.82 3.54 -4.67
N GLN A 171 -8.52 3.31 -5.79
CA GLN A 171 -7.87 2.88 -7.03
C GLN A 171 -7.02 3.99 -7.70
N GLN A 172 -7.31 5.25 -7.41
CA GLN A 172 -6.68 6.43 -8.00
C GLN A 172 -5.65 7.06 -7.04
N LEU A 173 -5.85 6.87 -5.73
CA LEU A 173 -5.01 7.41 -4.67
C LEU A 173 -3.64 6.71 -4.62
N PRO A 174 -2.53 7.44 -4.35
CA PRO A 174 -1.21 6.85 -4.22
C PRO A 174 -1.06 6.01 -2.94
N THR A 175 -0.01 5.19 -2.94
CA THR A 175 0.53 4.53 -1.73
C THR A 175 0.85 5.57 -0.63
N PRO A 176 0.71 5.24 0.66
CA PRO A 176 0.34 3.93 1.22
C PRO A 176 -1.16 3.68 1.37
N LEU A 177 -1.99 4.70 1.16
CA LEU A 177 -3.44 4.61 1.36
C LEU A 177 -4.11 3.86 0.22
N GLY A 178 -3.85 4.29 -1.02
CA GLY A 178 -4.46 3.75 -2.22
C GLY A 178 -3.61 2.73 -2.97
N PHE A 179 -4.24 2.13 -3.97
CA PHE A 179 -3.76 1.00 -4.75
C PHE A 179 -3.15 1.42 -6.10
N SER A 180 -3.20 2.72 -6.42
CA SER A 180 -2.65 3.26 -7.66
C SER A 180 -1.15 2.95 -7.72
N PRO A 181 -0.67 2.37 -8.84
CA PRO A 181 0.76 2.21 -9.05
C PRO A 181 1.45 3.57 -9.01
N ARG A 182 2.64 3.64 -8.43
CA ARG A 182 3.49 4.83 -8.58
C ARG A 182 3.74 5.01 -10.08
N ARG A 183 3.28 6.11 -10.68
CA ARG A 183 3.75 6.50 -12.02
C ARG A 183 5.26 6.65 -11.91
N GLN A 184 6.01 5.76 -12.54
CA GLN A 184 7.45 5.98 -12.70
C GLN A 184 7.61 7.25 -13.54
N PRO A 185 8.27 8.31 -13.06
CA PRO A 185 8.70 9.37 -13.94
C PRO A 185 9.70 8.75 -14.93
N GLY A 186 9.37 8.72 -16.23
CA GLY A 186 10.30 8.26 -17.27
C GLY A 186 10.15 6.81 -17.77
N GLY A 187 8.93 6.27 -17.81
CA GLY A 187 8.65 4.92 -18.34
C GLY A 187 8.04 4.90 -19.75
N GLY A 188 8.32 5.89 -20.59
CA GLY A 188 8.15 5.67 -22.02
C GLY A 188 9.05 4.51 -22.39
N ARG A 189 8.48 3.35 -22.75
CA ARG A 189 9.26 2.20 -23.20
C ARG A 189 10.03 2.63 -24.44
N ASP A 190 11.26 3.07 -24.26
CA ASP A 190 12.19 3.21 -25.36
C ASP A 190 12.55 1.79 -25.81
N ARG A 191 11.71 1.23 -26.70
CA ARG A 191 11.94 -0.07 -27.35
C ARG A 191 13.30 -0.11 -28.06
N ALA A 192 13.95 1.04 -28.27
CA ALA A 192 15.23 1.16 -28.94
C ALA A 192 16.44 0.66 -28.12
N ARG A 193 16.30 0.36 -26.82
CA ARG A 193 17.43 -0.09 -25.97
C ARG A 193 17.24 -1.44 -25.28
N GLN A 194 16.36 -2.30 -25.79
CA GLN A 194 16.42 -3.73 -25.42
C GLN A 194 17.59 -4.37 -26.15
N HIS A 195 18.65 -4.70 -25.40
CA HIS A 195 19.70 -5.59 -25.90
C HIS A 195 19.04 -6.92 -26.30
N ARG A 196 19.32 -7.40 -27.52
CA ARG A 196 18.93 -8.76 -27.92
C ARG A 196 19.60 -9.73 -26.96
N ALA A 197 18.82 -10.63 -26.36
CA ALA A 197 19.38 -11.80 -25.71
C ALA A 197 20.19 -12.57 -26.78
N GLY A 198 21.50 -12.72 -26.55
CA GLY A 198 22.33 -13.59 -27.37
C GLY A 198 21.86 -15.04 -27.20
N ALA A 199 22.01 -15.85 -28.25
CA ALA A 199 21.70 -17.27 -28.15
C ALA A 199 22.53 -17.92 -27.04
N ASP A 200 21.92 -18.84 -26.30
CA ASP A 200 22.64 -19.67 -25.33
C ASP A 200 23.80 -20.37 -26.04
N PRO A 201 25.02 -20.39 -25.45
CA PRO A 201 26.14 -21.09 -26.05
C PRO A 201 25.81 -22.58 -26.15
N PRO A 202 26.21 -23.27 -27.25
CA PRO A 202 25.93 -24.69 -27.41
C PRO A 202 26.55 -25.45 -26.24
N GLY A 203 25.74 -26.27 -25.58
CA GLY A 203 26.17 -27.12 -24.49
C GLY A 203 27.31 -28.03 -24.96
N LEU A 204 28.40 -28.06 -24.20
CA LEU A 204 29.45 -29.07 -24.32
C LEU A 204 28.79 -30.44 -24.11
N MET A 205 28.56 -31.19 -25.20
CA MET A 205 28.22 -32.59 -25.12
C MET A 205 29.49 -33.39 -24.82
N ALA A 206 29.41 -34.24 -23.81
CA ALA A 206 30.35 -35.32 -23.52
C ALA A 206 30.23 -36.44 -24.55
#